data_AF-A0AA88ZMX3-F1
#
_entry.id   AF-A0AA88ZMX3-F1
#
_cell.length_a   1.000
_cell.length_b   1.000
_cell.length_c   1.000
_cell.angle_alpha   90.00
_cell.angle_beta   90.00
_cell.angle_gamma   90.00
#
_symmetry.space_group_name_H-M   'P 1'
#
loop_
_entity.id
_entity.type
_entity.pdbx_description
1 polymer ?
#
loop_
_entity_poly.entity_id
_entity_poly.type
_entity_poly.pdbx_seq_one_letter_code
_entity_poly.pdbx_strand_id
1 'polypeptide(L)'
;MDLTQRLAFCKKCEKRTFDPNKGIICSLSQRKPDFISNCSDFIIDPKEASKIAAKSYAAQSVPQEESSSNPIWGIIGVILIVIKLLFYFGRN
;
A
#
# COMPACT_ATOMS: atom_id res chain seq x y z
N MET A 1 15.94 1.52 -10.11
CA MET A 1 14.63 0.90 -9.84
C MET A 1 14.79 -0.60 -9.80
N ASP A 2 14.35 -1.26 -8.72
CA ASP A 2 14.44 -2.72 -8.56
C ASP A 2 13.48 -3.47 -9.51
N LEU A 3 13.75 -4.75 -9.78
CA LEU A 3 12.89 -5.61 -10.62
C LEU A 3 11.43 -5.59 -10.16
N THR A 4 11.21 -5.63 -8.83
CA THR A 4 9.87 -5.63 -8.24
C THR A 4 9.10 -4.35 -8.56
N GLN A 5 9.79 -3.21 -8.48
CA GLN A 5 9.22 -1.90 -8.80
C GLN A 5 8.92 -1.77 -10.29
N ARG A 6 9.81 -2.26 -11.16
CA ARG A 6 9.58 -2.29 -12.62
C ARG A 6 8.36 -3.13 -12.97
N LEU A 7 8.21 -4.29 -12.35
CA LEU A 7 7.04 -5.16 -12.51
C LEU A 7 5.77 -4.50 -11.99
N ALA A 8 5.82 -3.82 -10.85
CA ALA A 8 4.69 -3.07 -10.31
C ALA A 8 4.26 -1.93 -11.25
N PHE A 9 5.21 -1.28 -11.90
CA PHE A 9 4.95 -0.28 -12.93
C PHE A 9 4.33 -0.90 -14.18
N CYS A 10 4.94 -1.96 -14.73
CA CYS A 10 4.40 -2.69 -15.89
C CYS A 10 3.00 -3.26 -15.63
N LYS A 11 2.67 -3.66 -14.40
CA LYS A 11 1.32 -4.11 -14.04
C LYS A 11 0.26 -3.03 -14.27
N LYS A 12 0.59 -1.75 -14.27
CA LYS A 12 -0.37 -0.66 -14.54
C LYS A 12 -0.45 -0.29 -16.02
N CYS A 13 0.42 -0.87 -16.85
CA CYS A 13 0.48 -0.59 -18.27
C CYS A 13 -0.58 -1.39 -19.03
N GLU A 14 -1.25 -0.76 -19.98
CA GLU A 14 -2.16 -1.40 -20.93
C GLU A 14 -1.42 -2.43 -21.80
N LYS A 15 -0.16 -2.13 -22.16
CA LYS A 15 0.66 -2.99 -23.02
C LYS A 15 1.35 -4.15 -22.29
N ARG A 16 0.87 -4.51 -21.10
CA ARG A 16 1.32 -5.71 -20.39
C ARG A 16 0.73 -6.96 -21.03
N THR A 17 1.53 -8.01 -21.16
CA THR A 17 1.04 -9.34 -21.51
C THR A 17 1.71 -10.40 -20.63
N PHE A 18 1.09 -11.56 -20.52
CA PHE A 18 1.58 -12.66 -19.71
C PHE A 18 2.05 -13.80 -20.61
N ASP A 19 3.31 -14.17 -20.46
CA ASP A 19 3.91 -15.33 -21.09
C ASP A 19 4.13 -16.41 -20.01
N PRO A 20 3.68 -17.66 -20.21
CA PRO A 20 3.78 -18.70 -19.19
C PRO A 20 5.23 -19.11 -18.87
N ASN A 21 6.18 -18.88 -19.78
CA ASN A 21 7.59 -19.21 -19.58
C ASN A 21 8.38 -18.03 -18.99
N LYS A 22 7.98 -16.79 -19.32
CA LYS A 22 8.74 -15.56 -18.98
C LYS A 22 8.06 -14.69 -17.92
N GLY A 23 6.78 -14.93 -17.62
CA GLY A 23 5.95 -14.10 -16.75
C GLY A 23 5.43 -12.85 -17.45
N ILE A 24 5.35 -11.72 -16.73
CA ILE A 24 4.88 -10.45 -17.30
C ILE A 24 5.93 -9.89 -18.27
N ILE A 25 5.53 -9.69 -19.52
CA ILE A 25 6.35 -9.08 -20.59
C ILE A 25 5.60 -7.90 -21.23
N CYS A 26 6.32 -7.08 -21.99
CA CYS A 26 5.73 -6.01 -22.78
C CYS A 26 5.24 -6.55 -24.14
N SER A 27 4.02 -6.22 -24.56
CA SER A 27 3.49 -6.68 -25.85
C SER A 27 4.21 -6.06 -27.06
N LEU A 28 4.82 -4.88 -26.89
CA LEU A 28 5.60 -4.22 -27.95
C LEU A 28 6.95 -4.90 -28.20
N SER A 29 7.68 -5.21 -27.13
CA SER A 29 9.05 -5.72 -27.23
C SER A 29 9.15 -7.23 -27.07
N GLN A 30 8.07 -7.90 -26.62
CA GLN A 30 8.02 -9.32 -26.26
C GLN A 30 9.11 -9.73 -25.25
N ARG A 31 9.59 -8.76 -24.46
CA ARG A 31 10.68 -8.90 -23.50
C ARG A 31 10.26 -8.43 -22.10
N LYS A 32 11.03 -8.89 -21.11
CA LYS A 32 10.91 -8.41 -19.72
C LYS A 32 11.29 -6.92 -19.66
N PRO A 33 10.68 -6.14 -18.76
CA PRO A 33 10.99 -4.72 -18.62
C PRO A 33 12.43 -4.46 -18.18
N ASP A 34 13.23 -3.86 -19.07
CA ASP A 34 14.65 -3.54 -18.85
C ASP A 34 14.93 -2.06 -18.49
N PHE A 35 13.91 -1.21 -18.50
CA PHE A 35 14.04 0.24 -18.23
C PHE A 35 14.55 0.57 -16.81
N ILE A 36 15.39 1.61 -16.70
CA ILE A 36 16.07 1.99 -15.45
C ILE A 36 15.20 2.90 -14.56
N SER A 37 14.46 3.82 -15.17
CA SER A 37 13.62 4.82 -14.48
C SER A 37 12.17 4.77 -14.95
N ASN A 38 11.93 4.96 -16.25
CA ASN A 38 10.59 5.00 -16.86
C ASN A 38 10.58 4.29 -18.21
N CYS A 39 9.38 3.90 -18.66
CA CYS A 39 9.15 3.38 -20.01
C CYS A 39 8.51 4.46 -20.87
N SER A 40 9.10 4.81 -22.01
CA SER A 40 8.58 5.84 -22.92
C SER A 40 7.24 5.44 -23.54
N ASP A 41 7.01 4.15 -23.73
CA ASP A 41 5.77 3.58 -24.28
C ASP A 41 4.74 3.23 -23.20
N PHE A 42 4.91 3.75 -21.97
CA PHE A 42 3.98 3.49 -20.89
C PHE A 42 2.63 4.15 -21.18
N ILE A 43 1.60 3.32 -21.29
CA ILE A 43 0.21 3.75 -21.40
C ILE A 43 -0.54 3.12 -20.25
N ILE A 44 -1.24 3.93 -19.46
CA ILE A 44 -1.97 3.43 -18.29
C ILE A 44 -3.21 2.63 -18.72
N ASP A 45 -3.43 1.47 -18.11
CA ASP A 45 -4.64 0.68 -18.32
C ASP A 45 -5.85 1.47 -17.78
N PRO A 46 -6.90 1.72 -18.59
CA PRO A 46 -8.06 2.50 -18.17
C PRO A 46 -8.78 1.92 -16.95
N LYS A 47 -8.69 0.60 -16.73
CA LYS A 47 -9.23 -0.06 -15.52
C LYS A 47 -8.41 0.27 -14.27
N GLU A 48 -7.09 0.38 -14.41
CA GLU A 48 -6.23 0.82 -13.30
C GLU A 48 -6.41 2.32 -13.03
N ALA A 49 -6.53 3.15 -14.08
CA ALA A 49 -6.76 4.58 -13.94
C ALA A 49 -8.05 4.90 -13.15
N SER A 50 -9.15 4.23 -13.49
CA SER A 50 -10.44 4.36 -12.78
C SER A 50 -10.36 3.89 -11.33
N LYS A 51 -9.63 2.81 -11.05
CA LYS A 51 -9.40 2.31 -9.68
C LYS A 51 -8.56 3.27 -8.84
N ILE A 52 -7.55 3.91 -9.43
CA ILE A 52 -6.73 4.92 -8.76
C ILE A 52 -7.60 6.14 -8.42
N ALA A 53 -8.41 6.61 -9.37
CA ALA A 53 -9.34 7.71 -9.14
C ALA A 53 -10.34 7.38 -8.02
N ALA A 54 -11.01 6.23 -8.08
CA ALA A 54 -11.96 5.80 -7.05
C ALA A 54 -11.32 5.70 -5.65
N LYS A 55 -10.08 5.19 -5.55
CA LYS A 55 -9.34 5.16 -4.29
C LYS A 55 -8.98 6.55 -3.77
N SER A 56 -8.61 7.49 -4.65
CA SER A 56 -8.30 8.86 -4.20
C SER A 56 -9.52 9.57 -3.61
N TYR A 57 -10.71 9.32 -4.13
CA TYR A 57 -11.94 9.90 -3.57
C TYR A 57 -12.34 9.24 -2.24
N ALA A 58 -12.22 7.91 -2.12
CA ALA A 58 -12.53 7.20 -0.88
C ALA A 58 -11.51 7.47 0.25
N ALA A 59 -10.24 7.76 -0.09
CA ALA A 59 -9.22 8.13 0.89
C ALA A 59 -9.39 9.55 1.43
N GLN A 60 -10.11 10.43 0.72
CA GLN A 60 -10.37 11.81 1.15
C GLN A 60 -11.56 11.95 2.11
N SER A 61 -12.41 10.91 2.26
CA SER A 61 -13.57 10.94 3.17
C SER A 61 -13.30 10.38 4.57
N VAL A 62 -12.05 10.05 4.91
CA VAL A 62 -11.65 9.63 6.26
C VAL A 62 -10.93 10.81 6.91
N PRO A 63 -11.41 11.36 8.05
CA PRO A 63 -10.64 12.30 8.84
C PRO A 63 -9.22 11.76 9.03
N GLN A 64 -8.23 12.61 8.75
CA GLN A 64 -6.81 12.32 8.90
C GLN A 64 -6.51 11.97 10.37
N GLU A 65 -6.70 10.72 10.76
CA GLU A 65 -6.04 10.17 11.93
C GLU A 65 -4.73 9.59 11.42
N GLU A 66 -3.71 10.45 11.47
CA GLU A 66 -2.33 10.06 11.29
C GLU A 66 -2.06 8.83 12.15
N SER A 67 -1.71 7.74 11.49
CA SER A 67 -1.11 6.57 12.10
C SER A 67 0.28 6.98 12.62
N SER A 68 0.30 7.79 13.68
CA SER A 68 1.44 7.91 14.56
C SER A 68 1.30 6.74 15.53
N SER A 69 2.14 5.74 15.31
CA SER A 69 2.30 4.60 16.19
C SER A 69 2.85 5.08 17.54
N ASN A 70 1.97 5.59 18.39
CA ASN A 70 2.25 5.77 19.81
C ASN A 70 1.23 4.93 20.60
N PRO A 71 1.69 4.03 21.49
CA PRO A 71 0.85 3.02 22.16
C PRO A 71 0.05 3.64 23.32
N ILE A 72 -0.70 4.71 23.02
CA ILE A 72 -1.52 5.45 23.97
C ILE A 72 -2.57 4.52 24.61
N TRP A 73 -3.08 3.56 23.84
CA TRP A 73 -4.03 2.56 24.33
C TRP A 73 -3.43 1.61 25.38
N GLY A 74 -2.13 1.31 25.28
CA GLY A 74 -1.41 0.51 26.29
C GLY A 74 -1.20 1.27 27.59
N ILE A 75 -0.86 2.56 27.51
CA ILE A 75 -0.63 3.41 28.70
C ILE A 75 -1.92 3.59 29.50
N ILE A 76 -3.06 3.82 28.82
CA ILE A 76 -4.37 3.92 29.46
C ILE A 76 -4.73 2.63 30.21
N GLY A 77 -4.48 1.47 29.59
CA GLY A 77 -4.72 0.17 30.23
C GLY A 77 -3.90 -0.04 31.51
N VAL A 78 -2.62 0.34 31.50
CA VAL A 78 -1.74 0.23 32.67
C VAL A 78 -2.21 1.15 33.81
N ILE A 79 -2.60 2.39 33.50
CA ILE A 79 -3.08 3.35 34.51
C ILE A 79 -4.36 2.84 35.18
N LEU A 80 -5.30 2.30 34.41
CA LEU A 80 -6.55 1.74 34.96
C LEU A 80 -6.30 0.55 35.89
N ILE A 81 -5.34 -0.32 35.54
CA ILE A 81 -4.93 -1.46 36.37
C ILE A 81 -4.31 -0.97 37.69
N VAL A 82 -3.42 0.01 37.63
CA VAL A 82 -2.76 0.57 38.83
C VAL A 82 -3.77 1.23 39.77
N ILE A 83 -4.70 2.02 39.23
CA ILE A 83 -5.77 2.65 40.03
C ILE A 83 -6.64 1.58 40.69
N LYS A 84 -7.00 0.52 39.96
CA LYS A 84 -7.77 -0.63 40.49
C LYS A 84 -7.05 -1.32 41.64
N LEU A 85 -5.73 -1.53 41.51
CA LEU A 85 -4.91 -2.17 42.55
C LEU A 85 -4.79 -1.29 43.79
N LEU A 86 -4.55 0.01 43.63
CA LEU A 86 -4.50 0.96 44.76
C LEU A 86 -5.84 1.02 45.50
N PHE A 87 -6.96 1.04 44.76
CA PHE A 87 -8.29 1.04 45.36
C PHE A 87 -8.66 -0.29 46.03
N TYR A 88 -8.13 -1.40 45.53
CA TYR A 88 -8.31 -2.72 46.13
C TYR A 88 -7.49 -2.86 47.42
N PHE A 89 -6.24 -2.43 47.41
CA PHE A 89 -5.34 -2.48 48.57
C PHE A 89 -5.73 -1.50 49.68
N GLY A 90 -6.27 -0.33 49.34
CA GLY A 90 -6.73 0.65 50.33
C GLY A 90 -8.09 0.31 50.96
N ARG A 91 -8.79 -0.72 50.46
CA ARG A 91 -10.12 -1.13 50.95
C ARG A 91 -10.11 -2.49 51.68
N ASN A 92 -8.94 -3.10 51.84
CA ASN A 92 -8.68 -4.29 52.67
C ASN A 92 -7.80 -3.90 53.86
#